data_AF-A0A061IHR3-F1
#
_entry.id   AF-A0A061IHR3-F1
#
_cell.length_a   1.000
_cell.length_b   1.000
_cell.length_c   1.000
_cell.angle_alpha   90.00
_cell.angle_beta   90.00
_cell.angle_gamma   90.00
#
_symmetry.space_group_name_H-M   'P 1'
#
loop_
_entity.id
_entity.type
_entity.pdbx_description
1 polymer ?
#
loop_
_entity_poly.entity_id
_entity_poly.type
_entity_poly.pdbx_seq_one_letter_code
_entity_poly.pdbx_strand_id
1 'polypeptide(L)'
;MRRGQGKNTFNNRKPNMTPPETGNNTPARPEHHNADEPEENDLKNIFRKMREDLKEDMRKSVKEMEEETNQKMQDIKKSLKETVQDLKTEIQKIQKAQSEGMLEIEKLGKRSGTTDVSITNRIQKMEERISGAEDTLAEIDSSTKENLKSNKSLTQNIQEIWDSMKRPNLRIIGIEEGEEIQVKGTENIFNKIIEENFPNLKKHMPMKIQEAYRTPNRLNQKKGSHRHIIIKTSNI
;
A
#
# COMPACT_ATOMS: atom_id res chain seq x y z
N MET A 1 -12.64 -30.20 -1.33
CA MET A 1 -13.13 -31.11 -0.26
C MET A 1 -13.93 -32.23 -0.91
N ARG A 2 -13.67 -33.46 -0.46
CA ARG A 2 -14.09 -34.73 -1.09
C ARG A 2 -15.54 -35.06 -0.72
N ARG A 3 -16.28 -35.62 -1.69
CA ARG A 3 -17.64 -36.17 -1.55
C ARG A 3 -17.69 -37.27 -0.49
N GLY A 4 -18.78 -37.29 0.28
CA GLY A 4 -19.22 -38.45 1.03
C GLY A 4 -19.99 -39.42 0.13
N GLN A 5 -19.76 -40.71 0.33
CA GLN A 5 -20.65 -41.83 0.02
C GLN A 5 -20.56 -42.74 1.24
N GLY A 6 -21.67 -42.95 1.96
CA GLY A 6 -22.45 -44.19 1.90
C GLY A 6 -21.98 -45.10 3.05
N LYS A 7 -22.77 -45.94 3.72
CA LYS A 7 -24.13 -46.45 3.62
C LYS A 7 -24.18 -47.55 4.73
N ASN A 8 -25.38 -47.98 5.12
CA ASN A 8 -25.70 -49.28 5.77
C ASN A 8 -25.48 -49.35 7.31
N THR A 9 -26.32 -49.97 8.15
CA THR A 9 -27.49 -50.86 7.94
C THR A 9 -28.28 -50.96 9.26
N PHE A 10 -29.61 -50.96 9.19
CA PHE A 10 -30.50 -51.49 10.23
C PHE A 10 -30.83 -52.96 9.91
N ASN A 11 -30.89 -53.85 10.91
CA ASN A 11 -31.66 -55.12 10.94
C ASN A 11 -31.53 -55.71 12.38
N ASN A 12 -32.60 -55.82 13.19
CA ASN A 12 -33.73 -56.77 13.24
C ASN A 12 -33.49 -58.06 14.07
N ARG A 13 -34.28 -58.17 15.14
CA ARG A 13 -35.01 -59.33 15.73
C ARG A 13 -34.33 -60.68 16.05
N LYS A 14 -34.50 -61.05 17.33
CA LYS A 14 -34.88 -62.34 17.96
C LYS A 14 -34.14 -63.64 17.54
N PRO A 15 -33.60 -64.40 18.51
CA PRO A 15 -33.39 -65.83 18.36
C PRO A 15 -34.69 -66.60 18.70
N ASN A 16 -35.22 -67.35 17.74
CA ASN A 16 -36.21 -68.42 17.97
C ASN A 16 -35.65 -69.68 17.30
N MET A 17 -35.31 -70.69 18.09
CA MET A 17 -35.14 -72.07 17.64
C MET A 17 -35.59 -73.01 18.77
N THR A 18 -36.51 -73.90 18.44
CA THR A 18 -36.93 -75.11 19.16
C THR A 18 -37.29 -76.14 18.09
N PRO A 19 -37.39 -77.47 18.33
CA PRO A 19 -36.72 -78.45 19.23
C PRO A 19 -36.12 -79.62 18.38
N PRO A 20 -35.73 -80.81 18.92
CA PRO A 20 -36.67 -81.93 19.20
C PRO A 20 -36.33 -82.73 20.49
N GLU A 21 -37.29 -83.09 21.34
CA GLU A 21 -38.12 -84.32 21.39
C GLU A 21 -37.44 -85.65 21.80
N THR A 22 -38.22 -86.41 22.60
CA THR A 22 -38.12 -87.82 23.05
C THR A 22 -37.19 -88.09 24.25
N GLY A 23 -37.59 -88.80 25.30
CA GLY A 23 -38.82 -89.51 25.62
C GLY A 23 -38.68 -90.28 26.96
N ASN A 24 -39.82 -90.77 27.43
CA ASN A 24 -40.04 -91.95 28.28
C ASN A 24 -40.35 -91.77 29.78
N ASN A 25 -41.26 -92.66 30.20
CA ASN A 25 -42.11 -92.67 31.38
C ASN A 25 -41.44 -93.32 32.62
N THR A 26 -41.89 -92.89 33.82
CA THR A 26 -42.23 -93.58 35.12
C THR A 26 -41.69 -95.02 35.38
N PRO A 27 -41.51 -95.56 36.64
CA PRO A 27 -42.07 -95.11 37.94
C PRO A 27 -41.27 -95.38 39.27
N ALA A 28 -41.85 -94.90 40.39
CA ALA A 28 -41.88 -95.45 41.77
C ALA A 28 -40.61 -95.61 42.66
N ARG A 29 -40.80 -95.15 43.92
CA ARG A 29 -40.01 -95.30 45.18
C ARG A 29 -40.03 -96.76 45.72
N PRO A 30 -39.01 -97.32 46.42
CA PRO A 30 -38.71 -97.14 47.89
C PRO A 30 -37.21 -97.03 48.25
N GLU A 31 -36.79 -96.14 49.16
CA GLU A 31 -36.60 -96.30 50.64
C GLU A 31 -35.57 -97.37 51.10
N HIS A 32 -34.51 -96.89 51.79
CA HIS A 32 -33.65 -97.52 52.81
C HIS A 32 -32.77 -98.75 52.41
N HIS A 33 -31.54 -99.00 52.88
CA HIS A 33 -30.85 -98.76 54.15
C HIS A 33 -29.31 -98.63 53.97
N ASN A 34 -28.67 -98.01 54.98
CA ASN A 34 -27.23 -97.92 55.21
C ASN A 34 -26.63 -99.22 55.77
N ALA A 35 -25.32 -99.42 55.56
CA ALA A 35 -24.36 -100.08 56.48
C ALA A 35 -22.94 -99.70 55.99
N ASP A 36 -22.28 -98.74 56.64
CA ASP A 36 -21.26 -98.92 57.68
C ASP A 36 -19.83 -99.06 57.11
N GLU A 37 -19.08 -97.95 57.02
CA GLU A 37 -17.61 -97.94 57.14
C GLU A 37 -17.11 -96.65 57.85
N PRO A 38 -16.51 -96.74 59.04
CA PRO A 38 -16.10 -95.58 59.85
C PRO A 38 -14.87 -94.81 59.33
N GLU A 39 -14.13 -95.32 58.33
CA GLU A 39 -12.97 -94.62 57.74
C GLU A 39 -13.36 -93.59 56.65
N GLU A 40 -14.53 -93.74 56.01
CA GLU A 40 -15.04 -92.77 55.03
C GLU A 40 -15.43 -91.43 55.69
N ASN A 41 -15.69 -91.46 57.01
CA ASN A 41 -16.23 -90.34 57.77
C ASN A 41 -15.16 -89.28 58.12
N ASP A 42 -13.92 -89.70 58.39
CA ASP A 42 -12.80 -88.79 58.70
C ASP A 42 -12.29 -88.04 57.45
N LEU A 43 -12.16 -88.73 56.32
CA LEU A 43 -11.83 -88.11 55.02
C LEU A 43 -12.90 -87.12 54.57
N LYS A 44 -14.20 -87.47 54.71
CA LYS A 44 -15.32 -86.55 54.48
C LYS A 44 -15.23 -85.30 55.37
N ASN A 45 -14.79 -85.46 56.62
CA ASN A 45 -14.67 -84.36 57.57
C ASN A 45 -13.52 -83.40 57.19
N ILE A 46 -12.37 -83.94 56.78
CA ILE A 46 -11.22 -83.17 56.29
C ILE A 46 -11.58 -82.42 55.00
N PHE A 47 -12.22 -83.09 54.02
CA PHE A 47 -12.69 -82.45 52.78
C PHE A 47 -13.73 -81.36 53.03
N ARG A 48 -14.67 -81.58 53.97
CA ARG A 48 -15.66 -80.57 54.39
C ARG A 48 -14.98 -79.33 54.96
N LYS A 49 -13.98 -79.50 55.83
CA LYS A 49 -13.22 -78.39 56.42
C LYS A 49 -12.47 -77.59 55.35
N MET A 50 -11.74 -78.27 54.45
CA MET A 50 -11.06 -77.60 53.33
C MET A 50 -12.02 -76.84 52.40
N ARG A 51 -13.23 -77.36 52.16
CA ARG A 51 -14.25 -76.67 51.35
C ARG A 51 -14.77 -75.42 52.04
N GLU A 52 -15.02 -75.46 53.34
CA GLU A 52 -15.49 -74.29 54.09
C GLU A 52 -14.38 -73.23 54.21
N ASP A 53 -13.12 -73.62 54.44
CA ASP A 53 -11.97 -72.70 54.45
C ASP A 53 -11.81 -72.01 53.08
N LEU A 54 -11.90 -72.76 51.98
CA LEU A 54 -11.86 -72.19 50.62
C LEU A 54 -13.02 -71.21 50.37
N LYS A 55 -14.21 -71.52 50.88
CA LYS A 55 -15.42 -70.70 50.72
C LYS A 55 -15.33 -69.41 51.54
N GLU A 56 -14.74 -69.49 52.72
CA GLU A 56 -14.41 -68.34 53.58
C GLU A 56 -13.38 -67.42 52.89
N ASP A 57 -12.30 -67.99 52.35
CA ASP A 57 -11.26 -67.26 51.61
C ASP A 57 -11.84 -66.59 50.35
N MET A 58 -12.67 -67.29 49.58
CA MET A 58 -13.35 -66.71 48.42
C MET A 58 -14.28 -65.56 48.82
N ARG A 59 -15.03 -65.69 49.92
CA ARG A 59 -15.88 -64.60 50.44
C ARG A 59 -15.05 -63.38 50.83
N LYS A 60 -13.96 -63.59 51.55
CA LYS A 60 -13.07 -62.51 51.98
C LYS A 60 -12.47 -61.79 50.77
N SER A 61 -11.94 -62.54 49.81
CA SER A 61 -11.36 -61.99 48.58
C SER A 61 -12.39 -61.21 47.75
N VAL A 62 -13.61 -61.71 47.59
CA VAL A 62 -14.69 -60.98 46.89
C VAL A 62 -15.04 -59.68 47.61
N LYS A 63 -15.12 -59.70 48.94
CA LYS A 63 -15.44 -58.52 49.73
C LYS A 63 -14.35 -57.45 49.65
N GLU A 64 -13.08 -57.86 49.73
CA GLU A 64 -11.93 -56.97 49.53
C GLU A 64 -11.92 -56.34 48.12
N MET A 65 -12.21 -57.13 47.08
CA MET A 65 -12.35 -56.62 45.71
C MET A 65 -13.49 -55.60 45.60
N GLU A 66 -14.65 -55.88 46.20
CA GLU A 66 -15.81 -54.98 46.17
C GLU A 66 -15.51 -53.64 46.88
N GLU A 67 -14.84 -53.69 48.03
CA GLU A 67 -14.40 -52.50 48.78
C GLU A 67 -13.38 -51.67 47.98
N GLU A 68 -12.37 -52.29 47.36
CA GLU A 68 -11.44 -51.59 46.48
C GLU A 68 -12.12 -50.93 45.28
N THR A 69 -13.09 -51.63 44.67
CA THR A 69 -13.81 -51.15 43.49
C THR A 69 -14.67 -49.93 43.85
N ASN A 70 -15.32 -49.97 45.00
CA ASN A 70 -16.11 -48.85 45.53
C ASN A 70 -15.25 -47.64 45.88
N GLN A 71 -14.06 -47.84 46.46
CA GLN A 71 -13.13 -46.76 46.74
C GLN A 71 -12.66 -46.07 45.46
N LYS A 72 -12.21 -46.85 44.46
CA LYS A 72 -11.83 -46.33 43.14
C LYS A 72 -12.97 -45.55 42.49
N MET A 73 -14.21 -46.02 42.61
CA MET A 73 -15.38 -45.33 42.07
C MET A 73 -15.65 -43.99 42.77
N GLN A 74 -15.47 -43.91 44.10
CA GLN A 74 -15.60 -42.64 44.82
C GLN A 74 -14.51 -41.65 44.42
N ASP A 75 -13.27 -42.10 44.28
CA ASP A 75 -12.15 -41.25 43.88
C ASP A 75 -12.35 -40.68 42.47
N ILE A 76 -12.78 -41.52 41.51
CA ILE A 76 -13.16 -41.08 40.15
C ILE A 76 -14.29 -40.06 40.19
N LYS A 77 -15.32 -40.29 41.01
CA LYS A 77 -16.46 -39.37 41.13
C LYS A 77 -16.03 -38.02 41.69
N LYS A 78 -15.12 -38.01 42.67
CA LYS A 78 -14.57 -36.79 43.27
C LYS A 78 -13.70 -36.04 42.25
N SER A 79 -12.76 -36.72 41.60
CA SER A 79 -11.87 -36.10 40.62
C SER A 79 -12.66 -35.52 39.44
N LEU A 80 -13.69 -36.23 38.96
CA LEU A 80 -14.57 -35.74 37.89
C LEU A 80 -15.33 -34.48 38.29
N LYS A 81 -15.82 -34.41 39.54
CA LYS A 81 -16.52 -33.23 40.05
C LYS A 81 -15.60 -32.01 40.10
N GLU A 82 -14.36 -32.20 40.55
CA GLU A 82 -13.33 -31.16 40.56
C GLU A 82 -13.04 -30.67 39.13
N THR A 83 -12.82 -31.58 38.18
CA THR A 83 -12.56 -31.21 36.77
C THR A 83 -13.73 -30.45 36.13
N VAL A 84 -14.97 -30.88 36.38
CA VAL A 84 -16.17 -30.18 35.87
C VAL A 84 -16.26 -28.77 36.44
N GLN A 85 -15.92 -28.59 37.72
CA GLN A 85 -15.97 -27.29 38.36
C GLN A 85 -14.87 -26.36 37.83
N ASP A 86 -13.66 -26.86 37.62
CA ASP A 86 -12.57 -26.10 37.01
C ASP A 86 -12.93 -25.64 35.59
N LEU A 87 -13.40 -26.56 34.75
CA LEU A 87 -13.85 -26.25 33.38
C LEU A 87 -14.95 -25.18 33.38
N LYS A 88 -15.88 -25.23 34.34
CA LYS A 88 -16.94 -24.21 34.46
C LYS A 88 -16.36 -22.83 34.75
N THR A 89 -15.38 -22.73 35.65
CA THR A 89 -14.74 -21.44 35.95
C THR A 89 -13.92 -20.92 34.77
N GLU A 90 -13.26 -21.80 34.02
CA GLU A 90 -12.48 -21.45 32.85
C GLU A 90 -13.38 -20.96 31.71
N ILE A 91 -14.51 -21.63 31.45
CA ILE A 91 -15.53 -21.18 30.49
C ILE A 91 -16.04 -19.78 30.87
N GLN A 92 -16.32 -19.51 32.14
CA GLN A 92 -16.77 -18.19 32.58
C GLN A 92 -15.71 -17.10 32.35
N LYS A 93 -14.42 -17.40 32.60
CA LYS A 93 -13.32 -16.47 32.31
C LYS A 93 -13.21 -16.18 30.81
N ILE A 94 -13.32 -17.20 29.97
CA ILE A 94 -13.29 -17.05 28.50
C ILE A 94 -14.46 -16.20 28.02
N GLN A 95 -15.68 -16.46 28.50
CA GLN A 95 -16.87 -15.69 28.14
C GLN A 95 -16.75 -14.21 28.51
N LYS A 96 -16.21 -13.92 29.70
CA LYS A 96 -15.95 -12.55 30.13
C LYS A 96 -14.93 -11.87 29.21
N ALA A 97 -13.80 -12.51 28.93
CA ALA A 97 -12.77 -11.98 28.05
C ALA A 97 -13.28 -11.74 26.62
N GLN A 98 -14.11 -12.65 26.08
CA GLN A 98 -14.73 -12.47 24.76
C GLN A 98 -15.67 -11.26 24.73
N SER A 99 -16.46 -11.06 25.78
CA SER A 99 -17.39 -9.93 25.88
C SER A 99 -16.66 -8.59 25.94
N GLU A 100 -15.59 -8.52 26.73
CA GLU A 100 -14.73 -7.33 26.85
C GLU A 100 -14.03 -7.03 25.51
N GLY A 101 -13.45 -8.04 24.86
CA GLY A 101 -12.80 -7.89 23.56
C GLY A 101 -13.76 -7.40 22.46
N MET A 102 -15.01 -7.89 22.45
CA MET A 102 -16.01 -7.47 21.46
C MET A 102 -16.39 -5.98 21.62
N LEU A 103 -16.49 -5.48 22.86
CA LEU A 103 -16.75 -4.06 23.13
C LEU A 103 -15.59 -3.16 22.71
N GLU A 104 -14.33 -3.60 22.88
CA GLU A 104 -13.16 -2.83 22.42
C GLU A 104 -13.09 -2.78 20.89
N ILE A 105 -13.34 -3.88 20.20
CA ILE A 105 -13.39 -3.95 18.74
C ILE A 105 -14.45 -2.99 18.19
N GLU A 106 -15.65 -2.95 18.80
CA GLU A 106 -16.72 -2.04 18.36
C GLU A 106 -16.31 -0.56 18.53
N LYS A 107 -15.70 -0.20 19.67
CA LYS A 107 -15.21 1.17 19.92
C LYS A 107 -14.14 1.57 18.91
N LEU A 108 -13.19 0.68 18.62
CA LEU A 108 -12.15 0.92 17.63
C LEU A 108 -12.73 1.05 16.22
N GLY A 109 -13.70 0.22 15.84
CA GLY A 109 -14.40 0.31 14.56
C GLY A 109 -15.09 1.65 14.35
N LYS A 110 -15.83 2.13 15.37
CA LYS A 110 -16.48 3.46 15.33
C LYS A 110 -15.47 4.59 15.18
N ARG A 111 -14.34 4.52 15.90
CA ARG A 111 -13.27 5.53 15.84
C ARG A 111 -12.53 5.51 14.49
N SER A 112 -12.31 4.32 13.92
CA SER A 112 -11.73 4.19 12.58
C SER A 112 -12.66 4.82 11.55
N GLY A 113 -13.95 4.48 11.56
CA GLY A 113 -14.91 5.00 10.59
C GLY A 113 -15.00 6.53 10.55
N THR A 114 -14.95 7.22 11.70
CA THR A 114 -14.93 8.70 11.72
C THR A 114 -13.62 9.28 11.19
N THR A 115 -12.50 8.60 11.46
CA THR A 115 -11.17 9.01 10.97
C THR A 115 -11.08 8.82 9.46
N ASP A 116 -11.58 7.70 8.94
CA ASP A 116 -11.58 7.38 7.52
C ASP A 116 -12.40 8.39 6.70
N VAL A 117 -13.60 8.75 7.18
CA VAL A 117 -14.42 9.82 6.56
C VAL A 117 -13.70 11.17 6.58
N SER A 118 -13.03 11.51 7.68
CA SER A 118 -12.26 12.76 7.78
C SER A 118 -11.10 12.81 6.79
N ILE A 119 -10.34 11.72 6.68
CA ILE A 119 -9.23 11.59 5.71
C ILE A 119 -9.77 11.69 4.28
N THR A 120 -10.87 11.01 3.98
CA THR A 120 -11.50 11.01 2.65
C THR A 120 -11.91 12.42 2.23
N ASN A 121 -12.58 13.18 3.11
CA ASN A 121 -12.96 14.56 2.84
C ASN A 121 -11.74 15.47 2.60
N ARG A 122 -10.65 15.24 3.36
CA ARG A 122 -9.41 16.00 3.17
C ARG A 122 -8.76 15.68 1.83
N ILE A 123 -8.76 14.42 1.40
CA ILE A 123 -8.24 13.99 0.10
C ILE A 123 -9.04 14.64 -1.02
N GLN A 124 -10.37 14.53 -1.01
CA GLN A 124 -11.22 15.13 -2.04
C GLN A 124 -11.00 16.64 -2.17
N LYS A 125 -10.92 17.36 -1.03
CA LYS A 125 -10.61 18.81 -1.04
C LYS A 125 -9.22 19.12 -1.61
N MET A 126 -8.24 18.23 -1.43
CA MET A 126 -6.92 18.40 -2.04
C MET A 126 -6.96 18.13 -3.53
N GLU A 127 -7.69 17.11 -3.99
CA GLU A 127 -7.88 16.79 -5.41
C GLU A 127 -8.51 17.96 -6.17
N GLU A 128 -9.57 18.58 -5.62
CA GLU A 128 -10.20 19.77 -6.23
C GLU A 128 -9.22 20.94 -6.35
N ARG A 129 -8.39 21.17 -5.32
CA ARG A 129 -7.38 22.23 -5.33
C ARG A 129 -6.26 21.96 -6.33
N ILE A 130 -5.86 20.70 -6.49
CA ILE A 130 -4.84 20.29 -7.46
C ILE A 130 -5.38 20.47 -8.87
N SER A 131 -6.60 20.01 -9.14
CA SER A 131 -7.28 20.19 -10.43
C SER A 131 -7.36 21.68 -10.82
N GLY A 132 -7.82 22.54 -9.90
CA GLY A 132 -7.83 23.98 -10.15
C GLY A 132 -6.44 24.59 -10.40
N ALA A 133 -5.40 24.07 -9.72
CA ALA A 133 -4.03 24.52 -9.96
C ALA A 133 -3.50 24.07 -11.33
N GLU A 134 -3.84 22.86 -11.80
CA GLU A 134 -3.47 22.34 -13.11
C GLU A 134 -4.07 23.18 -14.24
N ASP A 135 -5.35 23.57 -14.12
CA ASP A 135 -6.01 24.46 -15.09
C ASP A 135 -5.29 25.81 -15.17
N THR A 136 -5.01 26.44 -14.02
CA THR A 136 -4.28 27.74 -14.00
C THR A 136 -2.87 27.63 -14.58
N LEU A 137 -2.20 26.50 -14.36
CA LEU A 137 -0.86 26.27 -14.92
C LEU A 137 -0.90 26.15 -16.44
N ALA A 138 -1.93 25.50 -16.99
CA ALA A 138 -2.13 25.39 -18.43
C ALA A 138 -2.40 26.77 -19.08
N GLU A 139 -3.21 27.62 -18.43
CA GLU A 139 -3.44 29.00 -18.89
C GLU A 139 -2.16 29.84 -18.89
N ILE A 140 -1.36 29.76 -17.81
CA ILE A 140 -0.08 30.48 -17.69
C ILE A 140 0.91 30.02 -18.79
N ASP A 141 1.01 28.72 -19.06
CA ASP A 141 1.90 28.19 -20.10
C ASP A 141 1.48 28.69 -21.49
N SER A 142 0.17 28.67 -21.80
CA SER A 142 -0.36 29.20 -23.05
C SER A 142 -0.05 30.70 -23.21
N SER A 143 -0.34 31.50 -22.19
CA SER A 143 -0.06 32.95 -22.19
C SER A 143 1.44 33.24 -22.33
N THR A 144 2.29 32.47 -21.66
CA THR A 144 3.75 32.60 -21.76
C THR A 144 4.25 32.33 -23.17
N LYS A 145 3.72 31.30 -23.83
CA LYS A 145 4.05 30.97 -25.24
C LYS A 145 3.59 32.07 -26.19
N GLU A 146 2.43 32.65 -25.99
CA GLU A 146 1.94 33.77 -26.79
C GLU A 146 2.82 35.01 -26.62
N ASN A 147 3.13 35.37 -25.36
CA ASN A 147 4.02 36.49 -25.05
C ASN A 147 5.42 36.32 -25.65
N LEU A 148 5.96 35.10 -25.66
CA LEU A 148 7.25 34.81 -26.28
C LEU A 148 7.22 35.08 -27.80
N LYS A 149 6.14 34.66 -28.48
CA LYS A 149 5.95 34.92 -29.92
C LYS A 149 5.83 36.42 -30.20
N SER A 150 5.02 37.13 -29.41
CA SER A 150 4.84 38.57 -29.53
C SER A 150 6.15 39.33 -29.31
N ASN A 151 6.94 38.97 -28.29
CA ASN A 151 8.25 39.56 -28.03
C ASN A 151 9.26 39.30 -29.16
N LYS A 152 9.26 38.10 -29.73
CA LYS A 152 10.11 37.77 -30.88
C LYS A 152 9.75 38.62 -32.10
N SER A 153 8.46 38.75 -32.41
CA SER A 153 7.95 39.60 -33.49
C SER A 153 8.31 41.07 -33.26
N LEU A 154 8.12 41.57 -32.04
CA LEU A 154 8.47 42.94 -31.68
C LEU A 154 9.97 43.22 -31.85
N THR A 155 10.82 42.29 -31.42
CA THR A 155 12.28 42.40 -31.58
C THR A 155 12.67 42.46 -33.06
N GLN A 156 12.04 41.62 -33.90
CA GLN A 156 12.26 41.65 -35.34
C GLN A 156 11.81 42.98 -35.95
N ASN A 157 10.61 43.47 -35.60
CA ASN A 157 10.10 44.75 -36.10
C ASN A 157 11.01 45.93 -35.71
N ILE A 158 11.53 45.94 -34.48
CA ILE A 158 12.49 46.98 -34.04
C ILE A 158 13.77 46.91 -34.88
N GLN A 159 14.29 45.71 -35.14
CA GLN A 159 15.47 45.52 -35.98
C GLN A 159 15.22 46.03 -37.41
N GLU A 160 14.08 45.67 -38.02
CA GLU A 160 13.70 46.11 -39.36
C GLU A 160 13.55 47.64 -39.45
N ILE A 161 12.95 48.27 -38.46
CA ILE A 161 12.83 49.74 -38.38
C ILE A 161 14.22 50.36 -38.26
N TRP A 162 15.07 49.85 -37.37
CA TRP A 162 16.40 50.39 -37.15
C TRP A 162 17.30 50.27 -38.39
N ASP A 163 17.22 49.15 -39.10
CA ASP A 163 17.92 48.92 -40.36
C ASP A 163 17.39 49.85 -41.45
N SER A 164 16.06 50.01 -41.55
CA SER A 164 15.42 50.94 -42.49
C SER A 164 15.83 52.39 -42.24
N MET A 165 15.87 52.84 -40.98
CA MET A 165 16.32 54.17 -40.59
C MET A 165 17.82 54.40 -40.85
N LYS A 166 18.62 53.33 -40.89
CA LYS A 166 20.06 53.41 -41.12
C LYS A 166 20.48 53.24 -42.56
N ARG A 167 19.60 52.72 -43.41
CA ARG A 167 19.85 52.49 -44.84
C ARG A 167 20.44 53.70 -45.59
N PRO A 168 20.00 54.96 -45.37
CA PRO A 168 20.60 56.11 -46.04
C PRO A 168 21.85 56.69 -45.34
N ASN A 169 22.25 56.13 -44.19
CA ASN A 169 23.37 56.66 -43.42
C ASN A 169 24.69 56.09 -43.94
N LEU A 170 25.63 56.97 -44.25
CA LEU A 170 26.99 56.61 -44.61
C LEU A 170 27.90 56.71 -43.39
N ARG A 171 28.89 55.81 -43.29
CA ARG A 171 29.87 55.79 -42.21
C ARG A 171 31.28 55.98 -42.76
N ILE A 172 31.88 57.12 -42.43
CA ILE A 172 33.26 57.45 -42.82
C ILE A 172 34.19 57.08 -41.66
N ILE A 173 35.30 56.45 -41.99
CA ILE A 173 36.29 55.90 -41.04
C ILE A 173 37.66 56.47 -41.40
N GLY A 174 38.52 56.68 -40.39
CA GLY A 174 39.91 57.07 -40.61
C GLY A 174 40.16 58.58 -40.66
N ILE A 175 39.12 59.41 -40.53
CA ILE A 175 39.24 60.86 -40.44
C ILE A 175 39.83 61.25 -39.09
N GLU A 176 40.88 62.08 -39.09
CA GLU A 176 41.56 62.54 -37.87
C GLU A 176 40.62 63.38 -37.00
N GLU A 177 40.74 63.28 -35.67
CA GLU A 177 39.92 64.07 -34.75
C GLU A 177 40.26 65.57 -34.90
N GLY A 178 39.26 66.42 -35.10
CA GLY A 178 39.46 67.87 -35.25
C GLY A 178 39.58 68.35 -36.70
N GLU A 179 39.62 67.46 -37.70
CA GLU A 179 39.57 67.85 -39.11
C GLU A 179 38.28 68.62 -39.43
N GLU A 180 37.18 68.38 -38.70
CA GLU A 180 35.93 69.16 -38.85
C GLU A 180 36.14 70.65 -38.64
N ILE A 181 37.05 71.04 -37.75
CA ILE A 181 37.32 72.44 -37.42
C ILE A 181 38.01 73.11 -38.61
N GLN A 182 38.94 72.40 -39.25
CA GLN A 182 39.69 72.91 -40.40
C GLN A 182 38.76 73.10 -41.61
N VAL A 183 37.89 72.14 -41.90
CA VAL A 183 36.95 72.21 -43.02
C VAL A 183 35.63 72.93 -42.66
N LYS A 184 35.55 73.55 -41.49
CA LYS A 184 34.37 74.31 -41.00
C LYS A 184 33.07 73.50 -40.96
N GLY A 185 33.14 72.23 -40.56
CA GLY A 185 31.97 71.39 -40.29
C GLY A 185 32.14 69.95 -40.76
N THR A 186 31.50 69.02 -40.05
CA THR A 186 31.52 67.58 -40.37
C THR A 186 30.91 67.27 -41.73
N GLU A 187 29.95 68.08 -42.19
CA GLU A 187 29.32 67.94 -43.51
C GLU A 187 30.29 68.26 -44.66
N ASN A 188 31.19 69.22 -44.46
CA ASN A 188 32.16 69.63 -45.47
C ASN A 188 33.24 68.56 -45.70
N ILE A 189 33.50 67.71 -44.71
CA ILE A 189 34.38 66.55 -44.86
C ILE A 189 33.87 65.63 -45.97
N PHE A 190 32.56 65.35 -45.99
CA PHE A 190 31.97 64.52 -47.04
C PHE A 190 32.11 65.19 -48.42
N ASN A 191 31.80 66.48 -48.54
CA ASN A 191 31.91 67.21 -49.81
C ASN A 191 33.36 67.20 -50.35
N LYS A 192 34.35 67.44 -49.48
CA LYS A 192 35.77 67.37 -49.82
C LYS A 192 36.14 65.97 -50.34
N ILE A 193 35.72 64.91 -49.64
CA ILE A 193 35.98 63.52 -50.06
C ILE A 193 35.36 63.22 -51.43
N ILE A 194 34.11 63.63 -51.66
CA ILE A 194 33.43 63.42 -52.95
C ILE A 194 34.10 64.21 -54.07
N GLU A 195 34.55 65.44 -53.83
CA GLU A 195 35.28 66.25 -54.82
C GLU A 195 36.60 65.62 -55.23
N GLU A 196 37.37 65.18 -54.24
CA GLU A 196 38.70 64.59 -54.45
C GLU A 196 38.62 63.20 -55.11
N ASN A 197 37.64 62.37 -54.73
CA ASN A 197 37.59 60.95 -55.14
C ASN A 197 36.50 60.63 -56.18
N PHE A 198 35.38 61.36 -56.21
CA PHE A 198 34.20 61.06 -57.03
C PHE A 198 33.64 62.31 -57.74
N PRO A 199 34.44 63.02 -58.57
CA PRO A 199 34.04 64.29 -59.17
C PRO A 199 32.79 64.18 -60.06
N ASN A 200 32.55 63.02 -60.68
CA ASN A 200 31.36 62.76 -61.50
C ASN A 200 30.08 62.62 -60.65
N LEU A 201 30.18 62.04 -59.45
CA LEU A 201 29.05 61.90 -58.54
C LEU A 201 28.55 63.28 -58.11
N LYS A 202 29.47 64.20 -57.78
CA LYS A 202 29.13 65.58 -57.42
C LYS A 202 28.35 66.31 -58.52
N LYS A 203 28.74 66.09 -59.79
CA LYS A 203 28.14 66.79 -60.94
C LYS A 203 26.77 66.23 -61.33
N HIS A 204 26.63 64.90 -61.33
CA HIS A 204 25.43 64.24 -61.86
C HIS A 204 24.39 63.88 -60.79
N MET A 205 24.81 63.67 -59.54
CA MET A 205 23.93 63.28 -58.44
C MET A 205 24.39 63.92 -57.13
N PRO A 206 24.17 65.24 -56.95
CA PRO A 206 24.54 65.92 -55.71
C PRO A 206 23.70 65.38 -54.55
N MET A 207 24.36 64.72 -53.60
CA MET A 207 23.71 64.18 -52.39
C MET A 207 23.39 65.30 -51.40
N LYS A 208 22.18 65.29 -50.83
CA LYS A 208 21.78 66.21 -49.76
C LYS A 208 22.09 65.59 -48.40
N ILE A 209 22.97 66.23 -47.65
CA ILE A 209 23.26 65.88 -46.25
C ILE A 209 22.16 66.48 -45.37
N GLN A 210 21.54 65.67 -44.53
CA GLN A 210 20.61 66.12 -43.49
C GLN A 210 21.33 66.41 -42.18
N GLU A 211 22.27 65.54 -41.82
CA GLU A 211 22.99 65.62 -40.57
C GLU A 211 24.36 64.96 -40.72
N ALA A 212 25.38 65.52 -40.09
CA ALA A 212 26.72 64.93 -40.06
C ALA A 212 27.30 65.07 -38.65
N TYR A 213 27.63 63.94 -38.03
CA TYR A 213 28.15 63.94 -36.66
C TYR A 213 29.15 62.80 -36.41
N ARG A 214 30.05 63.01 -35.46
CA ARG A 214 30.96 61.97 -34.96
C ARG A 214 30.20 61.04 -34.02
N THR A 215 30.43 59.73 -34.16
CA THR A 215 29.85 58.73 -33.23
C THR A 215 30.28 59.04 -31.79
N PRO A 216 29.40 58.87 -30.79
CA PRO A 216 29.75 59.07 -29.38
C PRO A 216 30.97 58.25 -28.95
N ASN A 217 31.64 58.71 -27.89
CA ASN A 217 32.75 57.98 -27.28
C ASN A 217 32.29 56.60 -26.80
N ARG A 218 33.02 55.56 -27.19
CA ARG A 218 32.83 54.22 -26.64
C ARG A 218 33.42 54.20 -25.24
N LEU A 219 32.71 53.62 -24.27
CA LEU A 219 33.15 53.50 -22.86
C LEU A 219 34.56 52.92 -22.68
N ASN A 220 35.03 52.09 -23.62
CA ASN A 220 36.39 51.55 -23.61
C ASN A 220 37.36 52.50 -24.33
N GLN A 221 37.99 53.40 -23.57
CA GLN A 221 38.97 54.40 -24.07
C GLN A 221 40.31 53.83 -24.57
N LYS A 222 40.52 52.50 -24.54
CA LYS A 222 41.80 51.86 -24.93
C LYS A 222 42.07 51.80 -26.45
N LYS A 223 41.31 52.48 -27.29
CA LYS A 223 41.55 52.52 -28.75
C LYS A 223 42.02 53.90 -29.18
N GLY A 224 43.27 53.99 -29.66
CA GLY A 224 43.80 55.16 -30.36
C GLY A 224 43.25 55.33 -31.79
N SER A 225 42.04 54.84 -32.06
CA SER A 225 41.40 54.98 -33.37
C SER A 225 40.42 56.15 -33.34
N HIS A 226 40.50 57.03 -34.34
CA HIS A 226 39.56 58.14 -34.50
C HIS A 226 38.11 57.66 -34.59
N ARG A 227 37.17 58.43 -34.03
CA ARG A 227 35.74 58.12 -34.05
C ARG A 227 35.22 58.17 -35.48
N HIS A 228 34.16 57.41 -35.75
CA HIS A 228 33.61 57.37 -37.10
C HIS A 228 32.69 58.58 -37.28
N ILE A 229 32.55 59.06 -38.51
CA ILE A 229 31.56 60.08 -38.86
C ILE A 229 30.36 59.37 -39.46
N ILE A 230 29.16 59.73 -39.02
CA ILE A 230 27.90 59.33 -39.62
C ILE A 230 27.37 60.50 -40.43
N ILE A 231 27.15 60.28 -41.72
CA ILE A 231 26.47 61.22 -42.62
C ILE A 231 25.08 60.66 -42.87
N LYS A 232 24.05 61.37 -42.41
CA LYS A 232 22.67 61.09 -42.79
C LYS A 232 22.38 61.80 -44.10
N THR A 233 22.05 61.03 -45.13
CA THR A 233 21.61 61.57 -46.41
C THR A 233 20.09 61.55 -46.48
N SER A 234 19.49 62.51 -47.19
CA SER A 234 18.08 62.37 -47.56
C SER A 234 17.93 61.20 -48.52
N ASN A 235 16.90 60.37 -48.31
CA ASN A 235 16.55 59.33 -49.28
C ASN A 235 16.44 59.97 -50.67
N ILE A 236 17.19 59.42 -51.63
CA ILE A 236 16.99 59.62 -53.07
C ILE A 236 15.76 58.81 -53.48
#